data_AF-A0A7S0WAG7-F1
#
_entry.id   AF-A0A7S0WAG7-F1
#
_cell.length_a   1.000
_cell.length_b   1.000
_cell.length_c   1.000
_cell.angle_alpha   90.00
_cell.angle_beta   90.00
_cell.angle_gamma   90.00
#
_symmetry.space_group_name_H-M   'P 1'
#
loop_
_entity.id
_entity.type
_entity.pdbx_description
1 polymer ?
#
loop_
_entity_poly.entity_id
_entity_poly.type
_entity_poly.pdbx_seq_one_letter_code
_entity_poly.pdbx_strand_id
1 'polypeptide(L)'
;ETAFDHDLNTGERVTRKVQKVPSGHNPEDYVVRRLHAPGHDGARIPLTVMHRKDTKIDGSAPLLLYGYGSYGMSMPAEFSTNRLSVVDRGFVYAVAHVRGGTDCGYGWYDPDGKMMKKKNSFYDFIACAEHLVAEKYTSEGRVAIQGGSA
;
A
#
# COMPACT_ATOMS: atom_id res chain seq x y z
N GLU A 1 -13.55 9.72 -2.68
CA GLU A 1 -12.87 11.03 -2.82
C GLU A 1 -13.71 12.14 -2.22
N THR A 2 -13.09 13.06 -1.47
CA THR A 2 -13.74 14.23 -0.89
C THR A 2 -13.07 15.48 -1.42
N ALA A 3 -13.84 16.42 -1.98
CA ALA A 3 -13.36 17.70 -2.47
C ALA A 3 -13.69 18.81 -1.47
N PHE A 4 -12.72 19.70 -1.25
CA PHE A 4 -12.82 20.83 -0.34
C PHE A 4 -12.45 22.12 -1.04
N ASP A 5 -13.13 23.21 -0.70
CA ASP A 5 -12.54 24.54 -0.83
C ASP A 5 -11.60 24.75 0.36
N HIS A 6 -10.44 25.37 0.12
CA HIS A 6 -9.46 25.67 1.15
C HIS A 6 -9.12 27.16 1.14
N ASP A 7 -9.39 27.84 2.25
CA ASP A 7 -8.96 29.21 2.44
C ASP A 7 -7.46 29.22 2.81
N LEU A 8 -6.63 29.87 2.00
CA LEU A 8 -5.17 29.89 2.19
C LEU A 8 -4.73 30.87 3.29
N ASN A 9 -5.56 31.84 3.68
CA ASN A 9 -5.26 32.78 4.75
C ASN A 9 -5.62 32.21 6.13
N THR A 10 -6.76 31.53 6.24
CA THR A 10 -7.28 31.03 7.51
C THR A 10 -7.02 29.54 7.72
N GLY A 11 -6.77 28.80 6.65
CA GLY A 11 -6.66 27.33 6.67
C GLY A 11 -8.01 26.60 6.73
N GLU A 12 -9.14 27.32 6.71
CA GLU A 12 -10.47 26.72 6.73
C GLU A 12 -10.68 25.77 5.54
N ARG A 13 -11.44 24.69 5.76
CA ARG A 13 -11.83 23.73 4.72
C ARG A 13 -13.33 23.55 4.69
N VAL A 14 -13.94 23.79 3.53
CA VAL A 14 -15.37 23.60 3.31
C VAL A 14 -15.59 22.43 2.37
N THR A 15 -16.25 21.37 2.86
CA THR A 15 -16.57 20.20 2.05
C THR A 15 -17.55 20.57 0.93
N ARG A 16 -17.17 20.32 -0.32
CA ARG A 16 -18.02 20.54 -1.50
C ARG A 16 -18.64 19.27 -2.04
N LYS A 17 -17.90 18.17 -1.98
CA LYS A 17 -18.33 16.88 -2.51
C LYS A 17 -17.74 15.76 -1.69
N VAL A 18 -18.56 14.77 -1.36
CA VAL A 18 -18.11 13.46 -0.89
C VAL A 18 -18.59 12.44 -1.91
N GLN A 19 -17.68 11.66 -2.49
CA GLN A 19 -18.02 10.55 -3.37
C GLN A 19 -18.88 9.56 -2.61
N LYS A 20 -20.11 9.33 -3.10
CA LYS A 20 -20.98 8.28 -2.60
C LYS A 20 -20.55 6.95 -3.20
N VAL A 21 -20.36 5.95 -2.35
CA VAL A 21 -20.05 4.57 -2.74
C VAL A 21 -21.32 3.75 -2.51
N PRO A 22 -22.03 3.34 -3.59
CA PRO A 22 -23.39 2.80 -3.47
C PRO A 22 -23.47 1.41 -2.81
N SER A 23 -22.33 0.74 -2.60
CA SER A 23 -22.25 -0.59 -1.98
C SER A 23 -22.27 -0.58 -0.44
N GLY A 24 -22.60 0.55 0.19
CA GLY A 24 -22.68 0.63 1.67
C GLY A 24 -21.33 0.78 2.37
N HIS A 25 -20.31 1.30 1.70
CA HIS A 25 -18.99 1.54 2.30
C HIS A 25 -19.10 2.46 3.52
N ASN A 26 -18.63 1.94 4.65
CA ASN A 26 -18.40 2.67 5.89
C ASN A 26 -16.89 2.74 6.17
N PRO A 27 -16.26 3.93 6.20
CA PRO A 27 -14.83 4.05 6.52
C PRO A 27 -14.46 3.40 7.86
N GLU A 28 -15.38 3.40 8.82
CA GLU A 28 -15.20 2.80 10.14
C GLU A 28 -15.17 1.27 10.12
N ASP A 29 -15.35 0.61 8.98
CA ASP A 29 -15.24 -0.83 8.89
C ASP A 29 -13.82 -1.30 8.56
N TYR A 30 -12.92 -0.37 8.23
CA TYR A 30 -11.59 -0.68 7.72
C TYR A 30 -10.48 -0.19 8.66
N VAL A 31 -9.36 -0.89 8.63
CA VAL A 31 -8.12 -0.51 9.30
C VAL A 31 -7.07 -0.28 8.23
N VAL A 32 -6.39 0.87 8.30
CA VAL A 32 -5.23 1.18 7.47
C VAL A 32 -4.03 1.40 8.38
N ARG A 33 -2.91 0.71 8.10
CA ARG A 33 -1.66 0.82 8.85
C ARG A 33 -0.50 1.10 7.91
N ARG A 34 0.47 1.87 8.40
CA ARG A 34 1.79 2.01 7.79
C ARG A 34 2.77 1.12 8.55
N LEU A 35 3.36 0.15 7.86
CA LEU A 35 4.45 -0.69 8.37
C LEU A 35 5.75 -0.35 7.64
N HIS A 36 6.85 -0.89 8.13
CA HIS A 36 8.16 -0.79 7.49
C HIS A 36 8.85 -2.15 7.52
N ALA A 37 8.99 -2.77 6.35
CA ALA A 37 9.71 -4.03 6.20
C ALA A 37 11.23 -3.77 6.24
N PRO A 38 12.01 -4.61 6.95
CA PRO A 38 13.46 -4.56 6.87
C PRO A 38 13.93 -5.10 5.51
N GLY A 39 14.66 -4.28 4.76
CA GLY A 39 15.26 -4.65 3.48
C GLY A 39 16.58 -5.39 3.64
N HIS A 40 17.00 -6.06 2.57
CA HIS A 40 18.24 -6.84 2.51
C HIS A 40 19.51 -6.01 2.82
N ASP A 41 19.48 -4.70 2.56
CA ASP A 41 20.58 -3.76 2.74
C ASP A 41 20.32 -2.72 3.86
N GLY A 42 19.42 -3.04 4.79
CA GLY A 42 19.10 -2.19 5.94
C GLY A 42 18.08 -1.08 5.64
N ALA A 43 17.65 -0.92 4.39
CA ALA A 43 16.55 -0.04 4.02
C ALA A 43 15.27 -0.41 4.80
N ARG A 44 14.43 0.58 5.11
CA ARG A 44 13.12 0.37 5.76
C ARG A 44 12.03 0.62 4.73
N ILE A 45 11.56 -0.44 4.06
CA ILE A 45 10.62 -0.32 2.93
C ILE A 45 9.22 -0.04 3.49
N PRO A 46 8.58 1.09 3.14
CA PRO A 46 7.24 1.37 3.62
C PRO A 46 6.22 0.39 3.04
N LEU A 47 5.20 0.07 3.83
CA LEU A 47 4.06 -0.76 3.47
C LEU A 47 2.77 -0.08 3.90
N THR A 48 1.84 0.14 2.98
CA THR A 48 0.46 0.50 3.36
C THR A 48 -0.37 -0.78 3.38
N VAL A 49 -0.92 -1.12 4.54
CA VAL A 49 -1.72 -2.34 4.74
C VAL A 49 -3.14 -1.93 5.07
N MET A 50 -4.12 -2.54 4.39
CA MET A 50 -5.54 -2.32 4.58
C MET A 50 -6.25 -3.66 4.76
N HIS A 51 -7.13 -3.74 5.75
CA HIS A 51 -8.02 -4.89 5.96
C HIS A 51 -9.31 -4.43 6.63
N ARG A 52 -10.33 -5.29 6.65
CA ARG A 52 -11.54 -5.04 7.44
C ARG A 52 -11.24 -5.21 8.94
N LYS A 53 -11.93 -4.47 9.81
CA LYS A 53 -11.73 -4.51 11.28
C LYS A 53 -11.95 -5.90 11.88
N ASP A 54 -12.79 -6.74 11.27
CA ASP A 54 -13.09 -8.11 11.70
C ASP A 54 -12.20 -9.19 11.03
N THR A 55 -11.37 -8.83 10.06
CA THR A 55 -10.37 -9.75 9.50
C THR A 55 -9.33 -10.09 10.57
N LYS A 56 -9.16 -11.39 10.85
CA LYS A 56 -8.17 -11.88 11.82
C LYS A 56 -6.75 -11.69 11.29
N ILE A 57 -5.89 -11.08 12.11
CA ILE A 57 -4.45 -10.92 11.87
C ILE A 57 -3.71 -11.97 12.70
N ASP A 58 -3.90 -13.24 12.34
CA ASP A 58 -3.32 -14.42 12.98
C ASP A 58 -2.56 -15.33 11.98
N GLY A 59 -2.36 -14.84 10.75
CA GLY A 59 -1.75 -15.55 9.63
C GLY A 59 -2.76 -16.26 8.72
N SER A 60 -4.03 -16.36 9.10
CA SER A 60 -5.04 -17.08 8.31
C SER A 60 -5.62 -16.29 7.13
N ALA A 61 -5.48 -14.96 7.11
CA ALA A 61 -6.04 -14.15 6.03
C ALA A 61 -5.24 -14.31 4.72
N PRO A 62 -5.91 -14.43 3.56
CA PRO A 62 -5.22 -14.33 2.27
C PRO A 62 -4.75 -12.90 2.02
N LEU A 63 -3.60 -12.75 1.37
CA LEU A 63 -2.99 -11.45 1.04
C LEU A 63 -3.05 -11.19 -0.46
N LEU A 64 -3.43 -9.97 -0.83
CA LEU A 64 -3.12 -9.40 -2.14
C LEU A 64 -2.07 -8.30 -1.98
N LEU A 65 -0.84 -8.57 -2.41
CA LEU A 65 0.29 -7.65 -2.35
C LEU A 65 0.50 -6.98 -3.71
N TYR A 66 0.42 -5.66 -3.74
CA TYR A 66 0.62 -4.85 -4.94
C TYR A 66 1.98 -4.14 -4.94
N GLY A 67 2.63 -4.07 -6.10
CA GLY A 67 3.86 -3.30 -6.32
C GLY A 67 4.02 -2.80 -7.75
N TYR A 68 4.74 -1.69 -7.93
CA TYR A 68 5.09 -1.10 -9.24
C TYR A 68 6.60 -0.87 -9.37
N GLY A 69 7.14 0.13 -8.67
CA GLY A 69 8.58 0.27 -8.46
C GLY A 69 9.40 0.70 -9.68
N SER A 70 8.84 1.47 -10.62
CA SER A 70 9.57 1.94 -11.81
C SER A 70 9.26 3.40 -12.14
N TYR A 71 10.10 3.99 -13.00
CA TYR A 71 9.94 5.35 -13.55
C TYR A 71 9.84 6.49 -12.53
N GLY A 72 10.20 6.24 -11.27
CA GLY A 72 10.01 7.19 -10.18
C GLY A 72 8.54 7.43 -9.83
N MET A 73 7.62 6.58 -10.28
CA MET A 73 6.21 6.67 -9.95
C MET A 73 6.01 6.29 -8.48
N SER A 74 5.48 7.21 -7.68
CA SER A 74 5.06 6.93 -6.31
C SER A 74 3.73 6.19 -6.29
N MET A 75 3.50 5.41 -5.24
CA MET A 75 2.27 4.66 -5.05
C MET A 75 1.44 5.25 -3.91
N PRO A 76 0.63 6.28 -4.16
CA PRO A 76 -0.13 6.92 -3.09
C PRO A 76 -1.16 5.96 -2.49
N ALA A 77 -1.40 6.12 -1.17
CA ALA A 77 -2.41 5.37 -0.43
C ALA A 77 -3.82 5.91 -0.74
N GLU A 78 -4.25 5.77 -1.99
CA GLU A 78 -5.50 6.33 -2.49
C GLU A 78 -6.71 5.43 -2.27
N PHE A 79 -7.89 6.04 -2.27
CA PHE A 79 -9.15 5.32 -2.23
C PHE A 79 -9.42 4.62 -3.58
N SER A 80 -9.81 3.35 -3.54
CA SER A 80 -10.29 2.62 -4.72
C SER A 80 -11.34 1.60 -4.33
N THR A 81 -12.49 1.64 -5.01
CA THR A 81 -13.59 0.68 -4.79
C THR A 81 -13.20 -0.76 -5.15
N ASN A 82 -12.26 -0.94 -6.09
CA ASN A 82 -11.77 -2.27 -6.45
C ASN A 82 -11.04 -2.94 -5.27
N ARG A 83 -10.34 -2.15 -4.44
CA ARG A 83 -9.64 -2.64 -3.24
C ARG A 83 -10.64 -3.05 -2.15
N LEU A 84 -11.77 -2.32 -2.03
CA LEU A 84 -12.84 -2.67 -1.07
C LEU A 84 -13.40 -4.06 -1.35
N SER A 85 -13.70 -4.37 -2.62
CA SER A 85 -14.22 -5.68 -3.02
C SER A 85 -13.33 -6.84 -2.52
N VAL A 86 -12.00 -6.68 -2.59
CA VAL A 86 -11.06 -7.69 -2.10
C VAL A 86 -11.09 -7.76 -0.57
N VAL A 87 -10.97 -6.62 0.10
CA VAL A 87 -10.89 -6.55 1.57
C VAL A 87 -12.19 -6.99 2.26
N ASP A 88 -13.35 -6.71 1.66
CA ASP A 88 -14.67 -7.14 2.15
C ASP A 88 -14.82 -8.68 2.15
N ARG A 89 -13.99 -9.40 1.39
CA ARG A 89 -13.94 -10.87 1.36
C ARG A 89 -12.94 -11.47 2.37
N GLY A 90 -12.47 -10.67 3.32
CA GLY A 90 -11.55 -11.11 4.37
C GLY A 90 -10.08 -11.15 3.94
N PHE A 91 -9.74 -10.56 2.79
CA PHE A 91 -8.34 -10.41 2.39
C PHE A 91 -7.67 -9.26 3.15
N VAL A 92 -6.37 -9.40 3.34
CA VAL A 92 -5.48 -8.26 3.55
C VAL A 92 -5.06 -7.73 2.18
N TYR A 93 -5.14 -6.43 1.98
CA TYR A 93 -4.56 -5.75 0.82
C TYR A 93 -3.36 -4.93 1.26
N ALA A 94 -2.23 -5.06 0.58
CA ALA A 94 -1.04 -4.28 0.89
C ALA A 94 -0.41 -3.68 -0.37
N VAL A 95 0.18 -2.50 -0.22
CA VAL A 95 0.98 -1.82 -1.24
C VAL A 95 2.42 -1.74 -0.73
N ALA A 96 3.34 -2.39 -1.44
CA ALA A 96 4.77 -2.30 -1.20
C ALA A 96 5.35 -1.09 -1.93
N HIS A 97 5.86 -0.12 -1.16
CA HIS A 97 6.44 1.13 -1.68
C HIS A 97 7.93 0.92 -2.00
N VAL A 98 8.21 -0.04 -2.87
CA VAL A 98 9.56 -0.53 -3.20
C VAL A 98 10.40 0.53 -3.92
N ARG A 99 11.73 0.38 -3.85
CA ARG A 99 12.64 1.23 -4.63
C ARG A 99 12.35 1.16 -6.13
N GLY A 100 12.65 2.28 -6.79
CA GLY A 100 12.32 2.53 -8.20
C GLY A 100 11.07 3.40 -8.38
N GLY A 101 10.26 3.56 -7.32
CA GLY A 101 9.34 4.68 -7.13
C GLY A 101 9.99 5.84 -6.37
N THR A 102 9.21 6.84 -5.98
CA THR A 102 9.68 8.04 -5.25
C THR A 102 9.02 8.24 -3.88
N ASP A 103 8.42 7.17 -3.33
CA ASP A 103 7.72 7.22 -2.04
C ASP A 103 8.60 7.65 -0.85
N CYS A 104 9.93 7.46 -0.96
CA CYS A 104 10.92 7.96 -0.01
C CYS A 104 11.81 9.08 -0.58
N GLY A 105 11.30 9.85 -1.54
CA GLY A 105 12.04 10.89 -2.25
C GLY A 105 12.76 10.38 -3.50
N TYR A 106 13.41 11.29 -4.23
CA TYR A 106 14.03 10.97 -5.53
C TYR A 106 15.15 9.93 -5.44
N GLY A 107 15.90 9.91 -4.33
CA GLY A 107 16.95 8.91 -4.03
C GLY A 107 16.47 7.47 -4.14
N TRP A 108 15.19 7.24 -3.79
CA TRP A 108 14.53 5.93 -3.82
C TRP A 108 14.39 5.36 -5.24
N TYR A 109 14.36 6.24 -6.25
CA TYR A 109 14.41 5.90 -7.66
C TYR A 109 15.83 5.97 -8.22
N ASP A 110 16.52 7.10 -8.02
CA ASP A 110 17.85 7.38 -8.54
C ASP A 110 18.75 7.93 -7.42
N PRO A 111 19.81 7.21 -7.01
CA PRO A 111 20.40 6.06 -7.70
C PRO A 111 19.82 4.70 -7.30
N ASP A 112 19.02 4.60 -6.23
CA ASP A 112 18.88 3.32 -5.52
C ASP A 112 17.89 2.31 -6.10
N GLY A 113 17.10 2.69 -7.10
CA GLY A 113 16.00 1.88 -7.62
C GLY A 113 16.00 1.64 -9.14
N LYS A 114 17.01 2.11 -9.87
CA LYS A 114 17.07 2.02 -11.35
C LYS A 114 18.41 1.49 -11.86
N MET A 115 18.46 1.21 -13.16
CA MET A 115 19.65 0.72 -13.86
C MET A 115 20.26 -0.49 -13.12
N MET A 116 21.56 -0.46 -12.79
CA MET A 116 22.25 -1.56 -12.11
C MET A 116 21.73 -1.86 -10.70
N LYS A 117 20.98 -0.93 -10.08
CA LYS A 117 20.33 -1.11 -8.78
C LYS A 117 18.85 -1.53 -8.89
N LYS A 118 18.32 -1.76 -10.10
CA LYS A 118 16.92 -2.18 -10.31
C LYS A 118 16.55 -3.45 -9.55
N LYS A 119 17.52 -4.34 -9.29
CA LYS A 119 17.33 -5.53 -8.45
C LYS A 119 16.75 -5.24 -7.06
N ASN A 120 16.99 -4.03 -6.53
CA ASN A 120 16.45 -3.59 -5.25
C ASN A 120 14.92 -3.56 -5.24
N SER A 121 14.25 -3.23 -6.36
CA SER A 121 12.78 -3.27 -6.43
C SER A 121 12.25 -4.67 -6.10
N PHE A 122 12.92 -5.72 -6.59
CA PHE A 122 12.50 -7.10 -6.40
C PHE A 122 12.81 -7.60 -4.98
N TYR A 123 14.00 -7.29 -4.46
CA TYR A 123 14.36 -7.64 -3.09
C TYR A 123 13.47 -6.93 -2.06
N ASP A 124 13.15 -5.66 -2.30
CA ASP A 124 12.21 -4.91 -1.47
C ASP A 124 10.82 -5.54 -1.48
N PHE A 125 10.35 -6.01 -2.64
CA PHE A 125 9.04 -6.64 -2.77
C PHE A 125 8.98 -7.98 -2.02
N ILE A 126 10.04 -8.78 -2.12
CA ILE A 126 10.18 -10.04 -1.38
C ILE A 126 10.21 -9.76 0.13
N ALA A 127 11.05 -8.81 0.58
CA ALA A 127 11.14 -8.43 1.99
C ALA A 127 9.79 -7.94 2.55
N CYS A 128 9.01 -7.22 1.73
CA CYS A 128 7.65 -6.83 2.08
C CYS A 128 6.72 -8.04 2.31
N ALA A 129 6.75 -9.03 1.41
CA ALA A 129 5.93 -10.22 1.52
C ALA A 129 6.31 -11.05 2.77
N GLU A 130 7.61 -11.28 2.96
CA GLU A 130 8.15 -12.00 4.12
C GLU A 130 7.80 -11.30 5.44
N HIS A 131 7.90 -9.97 5.47
CA HIS A 131 7.54 -9.20 6.66
C HIS A 131 6.04 -9.32 6.99
N LEU A 132 5.15 -9.29 5.99
CA LEU A 132 3.71 -9.47 6.22
C LEU A 132 3.36 -10.88 6.72
N VAL A 133 4.11 -11.90 6.30
CA VAL A 133 4.00 -13.27 6.85
C VAL A 133 4.48 -13.29 8.31
N ALA A 134 5.65 -12.71 8.59
CA ALA A 134 6.23 -12.67 9.95
C ALA A 134 5.32 -11.93 10.95
N GLU A 135 4.69 -10.84 10.53
CA GLU A 135 3.75 -10.04 11.33
C GLU A 135 2.33 -10.64 11.37
N LYS A 136 2.14 -11.85 10.82
CA LYS A 136 0.86 -12.60 10.82
C LYS A 136 -0.30 -11.91 10.11
N TYR A 137 -0.03 -11.03 9.15
CA TYR A 137 -1.07 -10.56 8.23
C TYR A 137 -1.50 -11.65 7.25
N THR A 138 -0.64 -12.63 6.99
CA THR A 138 -0.93 -13.78 6.13
C THR A 138 0.04 -14.93 6.45
N SER A 139 0.03 -15.99 5.63
CA SER A 139 0.98 -17.10 5.69
C SER A 139 1.54 -17.42 4.31
N GLU A 140 2.65 -18.16 4.28
CA GLU A 140 3.14 -18.79 3.06
C GLU A 140 2.01 -19.60 2.38
N GLY A 141 2.00 -19.59 1.04
CA GLY A 141 0.95 -20.22 0.23
C GLY A 141 -0.38 -19.45 0.17
N ARG A 142 -0.54 -18.34 0.91
CA ARG A 142 -1.76 -17.50 0.90
C ARG A 142 -1.54 -16.09 0.32
N VAL A 143 -0.42 -15.90 -0.37
CA VAL A 143 -0.04 -14.63 -0.97
C VAL A 143 -0.31 -14.64 -2.48
N ALA A 144 -1.18 -13.75 -2.93
CA ALA A 144 -1.31 -13.35 -4.32
C ALA A 144 -0.57 -12.03 -4.54
N ILE A 145 0.12 -11.90 -5.69
CA ILE A 145 0.85 -10.69 -6.06
C ILE A 145 0.21 -10.04 -7.28
N GLN A 146 0.22 -8.70 -7.33
CA GLN A 146 -0.30 -7.93 -8.45
C GLN A 146 0.67 -6.81 -8.83
N GLY A 147 0.88 -6.64 -10.13
CA GLY A 147 1.62 -5.53 -10.72
C GLY A 147 1.11 -5.28 -12.14
N GLY A 148 1.51 -4.17 -12.75
CA GLY A 148 1.11 -3.86 -14.13
C GLY A 148 2.07 -2.90 -14.83
N SER A 149 2.22 -3.10 -16.14
CA SER A 149 2.98 -2.26 -17.08
C SER A 149 4.52 -2.38 -17.05
N ALA A 150 5.18 -2.11 -15.91
CA ALA A 150 6.61 -1.81 -15.86
C ALA A 150 7.54 -3.00 -15.58
#